data_AF-A0A916Q5U7-F1
#
_entry.id   AF-A0A916Q5U7-F1
#
_cell.length_a   1.000
_cell.length_b   1.000
_cell.length_c   1.000
_cell.angle_alpha   90.00
_cell.angle_beta   90.00
_cell.angle_gamma   90.00
#
_symmetry.space_group_name_H-M   'P 1'
#
loop_
_entity.id
_entity.type
_entity.pdbx_description
1 polymer ?
#
loop_
_entity_poly.entity_id
_entity_poly.type
_entity_poly.pdbx_seq_one_letter_code
_entity_poly.pdbx_strand_id
1 'polypeptide(L)'
;MGVKTIDIHPISPSGPLAKYINEDNFVSGVKEENITLAEGEVPAPEKAAIPPDQPKKPSAASSAAETKRTEQKGIVGVMTSVGRSIGSVVNVFYQAGRDTLDVVLKNILPFMIFVSIIVGIINYTGIGNILANAIKPLAGSLPGLLIISVFCAIPFLSPVLGPGAVIAQVIGVLLGVEIGKGTIPVSYSLPALFAINSQVGCDFVPIALTLAEAEEDTVNYGVPAMLFSRLITGPAAVLIAFVFSFGLY
;
A
#
# COMPACT_ATOMS: atom_id res chain seq x y z
N MET A 1 -3.57 -17.11 25.81
CA MET A 1 -3.85 -18.29 24.98
C MET A 1 -2.90 -18.25 23.80
N GLY A 2 -1.90 -19.12 23.77
CA GLY A 2 -0.86 -19.16 22.73
C GLY A 2 -0.78 -20.55 22.13
N VAL A 3 -1.83 -20.93 21.39
CA VAL A 3 -1.89 -22.24 20.74
C VAL A 3 -0.92 -22.21 19.58
N LYS A 4 0.15 -23.02 19.64
CA LYS A 4 1.08 -23.18 18.53
C LYS A 4 0.34 -23.76 17.33
N THR A 5 0.32 -22.99 16.24
CA THR A 5 -0.48 -23.28 15.05
C THR A 5 0.45 -23.33 13.85
N ILE A 6 0.36 -24.42 13.08
CA ILE A 6 1.14 -24.63 11.86
C ILE A 6 0.15 -24.67 10.70
N ASP A 7 0.32 -23.76 9.74
CA ASP A 7 -0.43 -23.77 8.48
C ASP A 7 0.47 -24.26 7.34
N ILE A 8 -0.04 -25.21 6.57
CA ILE A 8 0.61 -25.74 5.37
C ILE A 8 0.34 -24.86 4.14
N HIS A 9 -0.70 -24.03 4.20
CA HIS A 9 -1.00 -23.06 3.17
C HIS A 9 -0.25 -21.76 3.48
N PRO A 10 0.40 -21.11 2.48
CA PRO A 10 1.12 -19.87 2.68
C PRO A 10 0.13 -18.69 2.71
N ILE A 11 -0.70 -18.63 3.77
CA ILE A 11 -1.72 -17.61 3.97
C ILE A 11 -1.53 -16.88 5.30
N SER A 12 -1.96 -15.62 5.33
CA SER A 12 -1.98 -14.83 6.55
C SER A 12 -3.13 -15.25 7.47
N PRO A 13 -3.00 -15.04 8.79
CA PRO A 13 -4.06 -15.31 9.75
C PRO A 13 -5.37 -14.62 9.36
N SER A 14 -6.48 -15.38 9.31
CA SER A 14 -7.79 -14.84 8.93
C SER A 14 -8.90 -15.31 9.87
N GLY A 15 -10.02 -14.58 9.86
CA GLY A 15 -11.21 -14.89 10.67
C GLY A 15 -11.16 -14.33 12.11
N PRO A 16 -12.18 -14.65 12.94
CA PRO A 16 -12.40 -14.01 14.25
C PRO A 16 -11.28 -14.23 15.27
N LEU A 17 -10.43 -15.24 15.04
CA LEU A 17 -9.32 -15.61 15.91
C LEU A 17 -7.97 -15.02 15.46
N ALA A 18 -7.91 -14.36 14.30
CA ALA A 18 -6.67 -13.76 13.77
C ALA A 18 -6.03 -12.78 14.75
N LYS A 19 -6.84 -12.08 15.57
CA LYS A 19 -6.38 -11.16 16.62
C LYS A 19 -5.59 -11.81 17.77
N TYR A 20 -5.56 -13.14 17.83
CA TYR A 20 -4.79 -13.91 18.83
C TYR A 20 -3.60 -14.64 18.19
N ILE A 21 -3.34 -14.39 16.91
CA ILE A 21 -2.24 -15.00 16.16
C ILE A 21 -1.08 -14.01 16.06
N ASN A 22 0.11 -14.47 16.44
CA ASN A 22 1.32 -13.68 16.61
C ASN A 22 2.53 -14.47 16.06
N GLU A 23 3.66 -13.81 15.84
CA GLU A 23 4.90 -14.45 15.34
C GLU A 23 5.39 -15.59 16.25
N ASP A 24 5.14 -15.50 17.56
CA ASP A 24 5.56 -16.54 18.52
C ASP A 24 4.70 -17.82 18.47
N ASN A 25 3.49 -17.75 17.90
CA ASN A 25 2.50 -18.83 17.99
C ASN A 25 2.01 -19.37 16.64
N PHE A 26 2.40 -18.76 15.52
CA PHE A 26 1.93 -19.16 14.19
C PHE A 26 3.02 -19.11 13.14
N VAL A 27 3.08 -20.18 12.35
CA VAL A 27 3.93 -20.28 11.16
C VAL A 27 3.10 -20.80 9.99
N SER A 28 3.33 -20.25 8.80
CA SER A 28 2.52 -20.48 7.60
C SER A 28 3.37 -20.96 6.43
N GLY A 29 2.76 -21.68 5.49
CA GLY A 29 3.43 -22.23 4.32
C GLY A 29 4.45 -23.33 4.64
N VAL A 30 4.27 -24.03 5.76
CA VAL A 30 5.20 -25.10 6.21
C VAL A 30 5.09 -26.30 5.29
N LYS A 31 6.24 -26.72 4.76
CA LYS A 31 6.41 -27.92 3.92
C LYS A 31 7.26 -28.97 4.63
N GLU A 32 7.35 -30.16 4.06
CA GLU A 32 8.19 -31.24 4.60
C GLU A 32 9.66 -30.82 4.74
N GLU A 33 10.15 -29.95 3.85
CA GLU A 33 11.49 -29.36 3.91
C GLU A 33 11.74 -28.52 5.19
N ASN A 34 10.67 -28.06 5.84
CA ASN A 34 10.74 -27.25 7.06
C ASN A 34 10.65 -28.10 8.33
N ILE A 35 10.57 -29.43 8.23
CA ILE A 35 10.36 -30.34 9.37
C ILE A 35 11.59 -31.23 9.53
N THR A 36 12.22 -31.17 10.70
CA THR A 36 13.28 -32.09 11.11
C THR A 36 12.88 -32.81 12.39
N LEU A 37 13.26 -34.09 12.51
CA LEU A 37 13.08 -34.84 13.75
C LEU A 37 13.92 -34.19 14.85
N ALA A 38 13.30 -33.85 15.97
CA ALA A 38 14.02 -33.41 17.15
C ALA A 38 14.69 -34.63 17.80
N GLU A 39 15.98 -34.82 17.57
CA GLU A 39 16.81 -35.77 18.33
C GLU A 39 17.37 -35.07 19.58
N GLY A 40 16.80 -35.39 20.76
CA GLY A 40 17.30 -34.94 22.07
C GLY A 40 16.58 -33.72 22.67
N GLU A 41 16.69 -33.58 24.00
CA GLU A 41 16.02 -32.58 24.86
C GLU A 41 15.88 -31.20 24.22
N VAL A 42 14.65 -30.67 24.22
CA VAL A 42 14.31 -29.31 23.76
C VAL A 42 15.08 -28.29 24.61
N PRO A 43 16.11 -27.60 24.09
CA PRO A 43 16.70 -26.46 24.77
C PRO A 43 15.72 -25.29 24.61
N ALA A 44 15.64 -24.45 25.65
CA ALA A 44 14.89 -23.19 25.60
C ALA A 44 15.33 -22.32 24.39
N PRO A 45 14.44 -21.51 23.80
CA PRO A 45 14.69 -20.88 22.52
C PRO A 45 15.82 -19.85 22.62
N GLU A 46 16.97 -20.19 22.06
CA GLU A 46 18.03 -19.24 21.77
C GLU A 46 17.75 -18.63 20.40
N LYS A 47 17.65 -17.29 20.33
CA LYS A 47 17.50 -16.52 19.09
C LYS A 47 18.70 -16.81 18.18
N ALA A 48 18.55 -17.76 17.26
CA ALA A 48 19.55 -18.03 16.24
C ALA A 48 19.26 -17.18 14.99
N ALA A 49 20.19 -16.28 14.70
CA ALA A 49 20.23 -15.40 13.55
C ALA A 49 20.19 -16.17 12.22
N ILE A 50 19.52 -15.58 11.23
CA ILE A 50 19.35 -16.11 9.87
C ILE A 50 20.54 -15.66 9.01
N PRO A 51 21.32 -16.56 8.38
CA PRO A 51 22.20 -16.21 7.26
C PRO A 51 21.48 -16.39 5.90
N PRO A 52 21.90 -15.67 4.85
CA PRO A 52 21.12 -15.46 3.64
C PRO A 52 21.19 -16.60 2.63
N ASP A 53 20.10 -16.66 1.88
CA ASP A 53 19.72 -17.51 0.75
C ASP A 53 20.71 -17.54 -0.43
N GLN A 54 21.01 -18.74 -0.95
CA GLN A 54 21.29 -19.14 -2.37
C GLN A 54 22.01 -20.52 -2.43
N PRO A 55 21.97 -21.29 -3.54
CA PRO A 55 20.85 -21.70 -4.41
C PRO A 55 20.79 -23.25 -4.62
N LYS A 56 19.63 -23.74 -5.07
CA LYS A 56 19.34 -25.15 -5.48
C LYS A 56 20.42 -25.85 -6.35
N LYS A 57 20.60 -27.16 -6.12
CA LYS A 57 20.61 -28.20 -7.17
C LYS A 57 20.12 -29.57 -6.61
N PRO A 58 19.24 -30.30 -7.31
CA PRO A 58 18.69 -31.57 -6.85
C PRO A 58 19.59 -32.75 -7.29
N SER A 59 19.93 -33.64 -6.35
CA SER A 59 20.48 -34.96 -6.67
C SER A 59 19.43 -36.01 -6.33
N ALA A 60 19.06 -36.79 -7.35
CA ALA A 60 18.28 -37.99 -7.23
C ALA A 60 19.05 -39.07 -6.46
N ALA A 61 18.33 -39.86 -5.65
CA ALA A 61 18.21 -41.32 -5.80
C ALA A 61 17.77 -42.00 -4.48
N SER A 62 16.72 -42.83 -4.60
CA SER A 62 16.43 -44.08 -3.85
C SER A 62 16.25 -44.00 -2.32
N SER A 63 15.33 -44.68 -1.66
CA SER A 63 14.59 -45.92 -1.93
C SER A 63 13.46 -46.01 -0.90
N ALA A 64 12.20 -46.15 -1.33
CA ALA A 64 11.44 -47.40 -1.39
C ALA A 64 10.85 -47.88 -0.04
N ALA A 65 9.52 -47.76 0.07
CA ALA A 65 8.69 -48.77 0.72
C ALA A 65 7.35 -48.86 -0.05
N GLU A 66 7.16 -49.99 -0.69
CA GLU A 66 6.04 -50.32 -1.55
C GLU A 66 4.71 -50.39 -0.79
N THR A 67 3.64 -49.86 -1.38
CA THR A 67 2.32 -50.52 -1.32
C THR A 67 1.64 -50.39 -2.67
N LYS A 68 1.50 -51.55 -3.33
CA LYS A 68 0.90 -51.78 -4.63
C LYS A 68 -0.52 -51.20 -4.73
N ARG A 69 -0.68 -50.17 -5.57
CA ARG A 69 -1.90 -49.86 -6.36
C ARG A 69 -1.48 -49.19 -7.67
N THR A 70 -0.93 -50.00 -8.56
CA THR A 70 -0.81 -49.78 -10.02
C THR A 70 -2.23 -50.02 -10.58
N GLU A 71 -2.91 -49.19 -11.36
CA GLU A 71 -2.46 -48.50 -12.57
C GLU A 71 -3.47 -47.39 -12.99
N GLN A 72 -4.32 -46.91 -12.07
CA GLN A 72 -5.36 -45.90 -12.33
C GLN A 72 -5.02 -44.49 -11.78
N LYS A 73 -3.76 -44.29 -11.37
CA LYS A 73 -3.26 -43.08 -10.68
C LYS A 73 -2.76 -41.96 -11.61
N GLY A 74 -2.49 -42.23 -12.88
CA GLY A 74 -1.90 -41.23 -13.80
C GLY A 74 -2.85 -40.06 -14.09
N ILE A 75 -4.03 -40.37 -14.64
CA ILE A 75 -5.02 -39.34 -15.02
C ILE A 75 -5.74 -38.80 -13.77
N VAL A 76 -6.10 -39.67 -12.82
CA VAL A 76 -6.76 -39.25 -11.56
C VAL A 76 -5.80 -38.44 -10.69
N GLY A 77 -4.51 -38.78 -10.62
CA GLY A 77 -3.49 -38.03 -9.88
C GLY A 77 -3.22 -36.65 -10.49
N VAL A 78 -3.12 -36.56 -11.81
CA VAL A 78 -2.99 -35.27 -12.52
C VAL A 78 -4.26 -34.43 -12.36
N MET A 79 -5.45 -35.01 -12.48
CA MET A 79 -6.74 -34.33 -12.24
C MET A 79 -6.83 -33.81 -10.80
N THR A 80 -6.40 -34.60 -9.82
CA THR A 80 -6.41 -34.21 -8.40
C THR A 80 -5.35 -33.15 -8.11
N SER A 81 -4.19 -33.21 -8.76
CA SER A 81 -3.13 -32.20 -8.66
C SER A 81 -3.55 -30.87 -9.28
N VAL A 82 -4.15 -30.91 -10.47
CA VAL A 82 -4.70 -29.72 -11.15
C VAL A 82 -5.84 -29.12 -10.32
N GLY A 83 -6.73 -29.95 -9.77
CA GLY A 83 -7.79 -29.50 -8.86
C GLY A 83 -7.27 -28.82 -7.59
N ARG A 84 -6.20 -29.36 -6.97
CA ARG A 84 -5.54 -28.73 -5.81
C ARG A 84 -4.84 -27.42 -6.17
N SER A 85 -4.16 -27.35 -7.31
CA SER A 85 -3.53 -26.11 -7.77
C SER A 85 -4.55 -25.02 -8.08
N ILE A 86 -5.63 -25.35 -8.80
CA ILE A 86 -6.72 -24.41 -9.08
C ILE A 86 -7.40 -23.98 -7.77
N GLY A 87 -7.68 -24.92 -6.86
CA GLY A 87 -8.25 -24.62 -5.55
C GLY A 87 -7.37 -23.70 -4.71
N SER A 88 -6.05 -23.91 -4.73
CA SER A 88 -5.10 -23.03 -4.04
C SER A 88 -5.09 -21.61 -4.61
N VAL A 89 -5.10 -21.47 -5.93
CA VAL A 89 -5.14 -20.15 -6.59
C VAL A 89 -6.46 -19.43 -6.29
N VAL A 90 -7.59 -20.13 -6.40
CA VAL A 90 -8.92 -19.58 -6.08
C VAL A 90 -8.99 -19.17 -4.61
N ASN A 91 -8.43 -19.95 -3.69
CA ASN A 91 -8.39 -19.60 -2.28
C ASN A 91 -7.56 -18.33 -2.01
N VAL A 92 -6.42 -18.16 -2.68
CA VAL A 92 -5.60 -16.93 -2.57
C VAL A 92 -6.39 -15.72 -3.06
N PHE A 93 -7.06 -15.80 -4.23
CA PHE A 93 -7.89 -14.69 -4.72
C PHE A 93 -9.06 -14.39 -3.80
N TYR A 94 -9.72 -15.42 -3.27
CA TYR A 94 -10.85 -15.23 -2.35
C TYR A 94 -10.41 -14.56 -1.06
N GLN A 95 -9.27 -14.97 -0.49
CA GLN A 95 -8.73 -14.35 0.71
C GLN A 95 -8.23 -12.93 0.47
N ALA A 96 -7.50 -12.67 -0.63
CA ALA A 96 -7.11 -11.31 -1.00
C ALA A 96 -8.33 -10.39 -1.15
N GLY A 97 -9.44 -10.91 -1.69
CA GLY A 97 -10.71 -10.18 -1.76
C GLY A 97 -11.30 -9.86 -0.38
N ARG A 98 -11.28 -10.82 0.55
CA ARG A 98 -11.76 -10.61 1.93
C ARG A 98 -10.89 -9.63 2.71
N ASP A 99 -9.57 -9.75 2.59
CA ASP A 99 -8.62 -8.84 3.22
C ASP A 99 -8.78 -7.41 2.68
N THR A 100 -8.97 -7.28 1.36
CA THR A 100 -9.26 -5.98 0.73
C THR A 100 -10.56 -5.38 1.28
N LEU A 101 -11.64 -6.17 1.38
CA LEU A 101 -12.89 -5.69 1.98
C LEU A 101 -12.71 -5.25 3.43
N ASP A 102 -11.92 -5.98 4.22
CA ASP A 102 -11.65 -5.63 5.60
C ASP A 102 -10.90 -4.29 5.71
N VAL A 103 -9.88 -4.09 4.88
CA VAL A 103 -9.13 -2.82 4.78
C VAL A 103 -10.05 -1.68 4.34
N VAL A 104 -10.89 -1.89 3.33
CA VAL A 104 -11.83 -0.88 2.83
C VAL A 104 -12.82 -0.49 3.94
N LEU A 105 -13.44 -1.45 4.60
CA LEU A 105 -14.50 -1.19 5.58
C LEU A 105 -13.97 -0.62 6.89
N LYS A 106 -12.80 -1.07 7.36
CA LYS A 106 -12.25 -0.64 8.66
C LYS A 106 -11.38 0.60 8.58
N ASN A 107 -10.72 0.85 7.45
CA ASN A 107 -9.75 1.94 7.33
C ASN A 107 -10.20 3.00 6.33
N ILE A 108 -10.49 2.61 5.08
CA ILE A 108 -10.76 3.57 3.99
C ILE A 108 -12.11 4.26 4.18
N LEU A 109 -13.17 3.50 4.43
CA LEU A 109 -14.53 4.02 4.52
C LEU A 109 -14.70 5.02 5.69
N PRO A 110 -14.21 4.75 6.92
CA PRO A 110 -14.26 5.75 7.99
C PRO A 110 -13.52 7.05 7.66
N PHE A 111 -12.35 6.96 7.02
CA PHE A 111 -11.61 8.14 6.58
C PHE A 111 -12.37 8.94 5.52
N MET A 112 -12.96 8.28 4.51
CA MET A 112 -13.76 8.95 3.49
C MET A 112 -15.00 9.62 4.07
N ILE A 113 -15.66 9.01 5.06
CA ILE A 113 -16.79 9.61 5.77
C ILE A 113 -16.34 10.89 6.49
N PHE A 114 -15.22 10.83 7.23
CA PHE A 114 -14.65 11.99 7.91
C PHE A 114 -14.37 13.15 6.95
N VAL A 115 -13.67 12.86 5.84
CA VAL A 115 -13.38 13.86 4.79
C VAL A 115 -14.67 14.45 4.21
N SER A 116 -15.67 13.60 3.93
CA SER A 116 -16.94 14.03 3.35
C SER A 116 -17.71 14.97 4.29
N ILE A 117 -17.66 14.74 5.61
CA ILE A 117 -18.26 15.62 6.61
C ILE A 117 -17.55 16.98 6.62
N ILE A 118 -16.21 17.00 6.62
CA ILE A 118 -15.43 18.25 6.58
C ILE A 118 -15.79 19.06 5.33
N VAL A 119 -15.77 18.43 4.15
CA VAL A 119 -16.14 19.07 2.89
C VAL A 119 -17.59 19.57 2.93
N GLY A 120 -18.51 18.78 3.49
CA GLY A 120 -19.90 19.16 3.70
C GLY A 120 -20.04 20.43 4.55
N ILE A 121 -19.32 20.52 5.68
CA ILE A 121 -19.30 21.70 6.54
C ILE A 121 -18.69 22.89 5.80
N ILE A 122 -17.57 22.73 5.09
CA ILE A 122 -16.91 23.80 4.33
C ILE A 122 -17.84 24.39 3.26
N ASN A 123 -18.58 23.53 2.56
CA ASN A 123 -19.55 23.94 1.55
C ASN A 123 -20.78 24.62 2.17
N TYR A 124 -21.32 24.07 3.26
CA TYR A 124 -22.49 24.62 3.95
C TYR A 124 -22.20 25.97 4.62
N THR A 125 -21.02 26.13 5.24
CA THR A 125 -20.59 27.36 5.91
C THR A 125 -20.17 28.46 4.95
N GLY A 126 -19.99 28.16 3.66
CA GLY A 126 -19.53 29.13 2.66
C GLY A 126 -18.04 29.50 2.77
N ILE A 127 -17.30 28.94 3.73
CA ILE A 127 -15.84 29.06 3.82
C ILE A 127 -15.18 28.54 2.55
N GLY A 128 -15.75 27.48 1.95
CA GLY A 128 -15.29 26.94 0.67
C GLY A 128 -15.33 27.97 -0.46
N ASN A 129 -16.32 28.88 -0.48
CA ASN A 129 -16.42 29.92 -1.51
C ASN A 129 -15.38 31.03 -1.30
N ILE A 130 -15.06 31.38 -0.05
CA ILE A 130 -14.00 32.34 0.27
C ILE A 130 -12.64 31.78 -0.16
N LEU A 131 -12.38 30.51 0.19
CA LEU A 131 -11.15 29.82 -0.17
C LEU A 131 -11.05 29.61 -1.68
N ALA A 132 -12.14 29.25 -2.36
CA ALA A 132 -12.18 29.13 -3.81
C ALA A 132 -11.92 30.46 -4.51
N ASN A 133 -12.46 31.58 -4.01
CA ASN A 133 -12.18 32.90 -4.58
C ASN A 133 -10.73 33.37 -4.35
N ALA A 134 -10.11 32.96 -3.25
CA ALA A 134 -8.68 33.20 -3.01
C ALA A 134 -7.78 32.32 -3.89
N ILE A 135 -8.18 31.07 -4.14
CA ILE A 135 -7.39 30.08 -4.89
C ILE A 135 -7.61 30.21 -6.41
N LYS A 136 -8.78 30.63 -6.88
CA LYS A 136 -9.10 30.85 -8.31
C LYS A 136 -8.00 31.58 -9.10
N PRO A 137 -7.50 32.75 -8.66
CA PRO A 137 -6.45 33.47 -9.41
C PRO A 137 -5.13 32.68 -9.47
N LEU A 138 -4.84 31.85 -8.47
CA LEU A 138 -3.66 30.98 -8.47
C LEU A 138 -3.89 29.73 -9.35
N ALA A 139 -5.07 29.13 -9.28
CA ALA A 139 -5.39 27.89 -9.99
C ALA A 139 -5.64 28.08 -11.50
N GLY A 140 -6.03 29.29 -11.92
CA GLY A 140 -6.26 29.64 -13.32
C GLY A 140 -5.01 30.06 -14.10
N SER A 141 -3.82 29.97 -13.49
CA SER A 141 -2.56 30.36 -14.15
C SER A 141 -1.44 29.37 -13.84
N LEU A 142 -0.55 29.16 -14.81
CA LEU A 142 0.61 28.29 -14.62
C LEU A 142 1.50 28.72 -13.43
N PRO A 143 1.86 30.01 -13.26
CA PRO A 143 2.66 30.44 -12.11
C PRO A 143 1.97 30.16 -10.77
N GLY A 144 0.65 30.32 -10.69
CA GLY A 144 -0.07 30.04 -9.46
C GLY A 144 -0.15 28.54 -9.13
N LEU A 145 -0.25 27.66 -10.14
CA LEU A 145 -0.13 26.21 -9.94
C LEU A 145 1.27 25.77 -9.48
N LEU A 146 2.32 26.43 -9.96
CA LEU A 146 3.68 26.19 -9.47
C LEU A 146 3.84 26.60 -8.01
N ILE A 147 3.24 27.72 -7.60
CA ILE A 147 3.24 28.17 -6.20
C ILE A 147 2.49 27.17 -5.32
N ILE A 148 1.33 26.70 -5.76
CA ILE A 148 0.55 25.66 -5.05
C ILE A 148 1.39 24.38 -4.91
N SER A 149 2.06 23.96 -5.97
CA SER A 149 2.93 22.78 -5.98
C SER A 149 4.08 22.89 -4.97
N VAL A 150 4.79 24.02 -4.97
CA VAL A 150 5.87 24.28 -3.99
C VAL A 150 5.32 24.27 -2.58
N PHE A 151 4.19 24.93 -2.34
CA PHE A 151 3.55 24.99 -1.02
C PHE A 151 3.16 23.60 -0.51
N CYS A 152 2.54 22.78 -1.36
CA CYS A 152 2.22 21.38 -1.03
C CYS A 152 3.48 20.54 -0.80
N ALA A 153 4.57 20.78 -1.54
CA ALA A 153 5.80 20.00 -1.40
C ALA A 153 6.66 20.36 -0.18
N ILE A 154 6.27 21.36 0.65
CA ILE A 154 7.09 21.77 1.79
C ILE A 154 7.19 20.62 2.81
N PRO A 155 8.42 20.14 3.09
CA PRO A 155 8.67 18.99 3.97
C PRO A 155 8.07 19.08 5.36
N PHE A 156 7.92 20.29 5.90
CA PHE A 156 7.45 20.54 7.27
C PHE A 156 5.94 20.61 7.40
N LEU A 157 5.25 20.90 6.29
CA LEU A 157 3.79 20.83 6.25
C LEU A 157 3.35 19.36 6.30
N SER A 158 4.08 18.43 5.69
CA SER A 158 3.76 17.00 5.68
C SER A 158 3.54 16.34 7.08
N PRO A 159 4.43 16.49 8.09
CA PRO A 159 4.23 15.90 9.41
C PRO A 159 3.20 16.62 10.29
N VAL A 160 3.14 17.96 10.22
CA VAL A 160 2.14 18.78 10.96
C VAL A 160 0.76 18.55 10.36
N LEU A 161 0.73 18.33 9.06
CA LEU A 161 -0.42 17.87 8.33
C LEU A 161 -0.37 16.34 8.18
N GLY A 162 -0.34 15.57 9.27
CA GLY A 162 -0.84 14.18 9.20
C GLY A 162 -2.26 14.12 8.56
N PRO A 163 -3.10 15.16 8.74
CA PRO A 163 -4.27 15.48 7.91
C PRO A 163 -3.96 16.21 6.58
N GLY A 164 -2.77 16.14 6.00
CA GLY A 164 -2.31 16.97 4.87
C GLY A 164 -2.97 16.59 3.58
N ALA A 165 -3.34 15.32 3.48
CA ALA A 165 -4.35 14.85 2.57
C ALA A 165 -5.58 15.78 2.61
N VAL A 166 -6.04 16.26 3.77
CA VAL A 166 -7.24 17.11 3.89
C VAL A 166 -7.08 18.46 3.19
N ILE A 167 -5.95 19.17 3.27
CA ILE A 167 -5.79 20.46 2.56
C ILE A 167 -5.71 20.23 1.06
N ALA A 168 -4.86 19.31 0.61
CA ALA A 168 -4.77 18.95 -0.81
C ALA A 168 -6.12 18.42 -1.36
N GLN A 169 -6.85 17.66 -0.55
CA GLN A 169 -8.17 17.14 -0.86
C GLN A 169 -9.22 18.25 -0.94
N VAL A 170 -9.25 19.18 0.02
CA VAL A 170 -10.20 20.31 0.01
C VAL A 170 -9.90 21.21 -1.18
N ILE A 171 -8.64 21.57 -1.43
CA ILE A 171 -8.24 22.37 -2.59
C ILE A 171 -8.56 21.63 -3.89
N GLY A 172 -8.30 20.32 -3.96
CA GLY A 172 -8.61 19.48 -5.13
C GLY A 172 -10.11 19.40 -5.42
N VAL A 173 -10.95 19.24 -4.40
CA VAL A 173 -12.41 19.28 -4.54
C VAL A 173 -12.86 20.65 -5.03
N LEU A 174 -12.36 21.75 -4.45
CA LEU A 174 -12.70 23.10 -4.88
C LEU A 174 -12.27 23.39 -6.32
N LEU A 175 -11.05 23.00 -6.71
CA LEU A 175 -10.58 23.13 -8.10
C LEU A 175 -11.44 22.31 -9.06
N GLY A 176 -11.73 21.06 -8.72
CA GLY A 176 -12.57 20.18 -9.54
C GLY A 176 -13.97 20.76 -9.76
N VAL A 177 -14.56 21.34 -8.72
CA VAL A 177 -15.86 22.03 -8.82
C VAL A 177 -15.78 23.26 -9.72
N GLU A 178 -14.73 24.08 -9.62
CA GLU A 178 -14.58 25.28 -10.45
C GLU A 178 -14.20 24.99 -11.90
N ILE A 179 -13.47 23.90 -12.16
CA ILE A 179 -13.26 23.36 -13.51
C ILE A 179 -14.58 22.84 -14.07
N GLY A 180 -15.36 22.08 -13.28
CA GLY A 180 -16.66 21.55 -13.68
C GLY A 180 -17.71 22.62 -13.99
N LYS A 181 -17.63 23.79 -13.34
CA LYS A 181 -18.45 24.97 -13.65
C LYS A 181 -17.97 25.77 -14.87
N GLY A 182 -16.79 25.46 -15.41
CA GLY A 182 -16.18 26.19 -16.52
C GLY A 182 -15.50 27.51 -16.13
N THR A 183 -15.33 27.79 -14.83
CA THR A 183 -14.61 28.99 -14.37
C THR A 183 -13.11 28.88 -14.65
N ILE A 184 -12.55 27.67 -14.53
CA ILE A 184 -11.16 27.36 -14.85
C ILE A 184 -11.15 26.51 -16.13
N PRO A 185 -10.32 26.85 -17.15
CA PRO A 185 -10.24 26.05 -18.37
C PRO A 185 -9.85 24.60 -18.07
N VAL A 186 -10.46 23.65 -18.78
CA VAL A 186 -10.24 22.21 -18.57
C VAL A 186 -8.79 21.80 -18.84
N SER A 187 -8.07 22.54 -19.69
CA SER A 187 -6.63 22.33 -19.94
C SER A 187 -5.75 22.49 -18.68
N TYR A 188 -6.24 23.16 -17.62
CA TYR A 188 -5.53 23.27 -16.34
C TYR A 188 -5.79 22.09 -15.40
N SER A 189 -6.72 21.18 -15.71
CA SER A 189 -7.05 20.03 -14.85
C SER A 189 -5.87 19.11 -14.57
N LEU A 190 -5.09 18.77 -15.59
CA LEU A 190 -3.93 17.90 -15.46
C LEU A 190 -2.79 18.58 -14.67
N PRO A 191 -2.36 19.81 -15.00
CA PRO A 191 -1.42 20.58 -14.17
C PRO A 191 -1.86 20.74 -12.71
N ALA A 192 -3.14 21.03 -12.50
CA ALA A 192 -3.74 21.18 -11.18
C ALA A 192 -3.65 19.91 -10.34
N LEU A 193 -3.89 18.75 -10.96
CA LEU A 193 -3.78 17.45 -10.29
C LEU A 193 -2.38 17.23 -9.73
N PHE A 194 -1.33 17.57 -10.48
CA PHE A 194 0.05 17.44 -10.02
C PHE A 194 0.43 18.51 -8.98
N ALA A 195 -0.13 19.71 -9.10
CA ALA A 195 0.12 20.79 -8.15
C ALA A 195 -0.36 20.41 -6.74
N ILE A 196 -1.59 19.92 -6.60
CA ILE A 196 -2.14 19.53 -5.29
C ILE A 196 -1.52 18.24 -4.74
N ASN A 197 -1.01 17.36 -5.61
CA ASN A 197 -0.44 16.07 -5.23
C ASN A 197 1.09 16.08 -5.05
N SER A 198 1.72 17.25 -5.01
CA SER A 198 3.18 17.34 -4.86
C SER A 198 3.70 16.77 -3.52
N GLN A 199 2.82 16.65 -2.51
CA GLN A 199 3.10 16.03 -1.21
C GLN A 199 2.95 14.50 -1.17
N VAL A 200 2.53 13.85 -2.26
CA VAL A 200 2.24 12.41 -2.24
C VAL A 200 3.50 11.61 -1.90
N GLY A 201 3.40 10.82 -0.84
CA GLY A 201 4.49 10.01 -0.29
C GLY A 201 5.27 10.71 0.82
N CYS A 202 5.21 12.04 0.96
CA CYS A 202 5.91 12.79 2.00
C CYS A 202 5.55 12.31 3.41
N ASP A 203 4.26 12.07 3.66
CA ASP A 203 3.73 11.66 4.97
C ASP A 203 3.97 10.17 5.25
N PHE A 204 4.01 9.35 4.19
CA PHE A 204 4.02 7.90 4.28
C PHE A 204 5.42 7.28 4.25
N VAL A 205 6.41 7.93 3.63
CA VAL A 205 7.77 7.39 3.56
C VAL A 205 8.42 7.25 4.94
N PRO A 206 8.35 8.22 5.87
CA PRO A 206 8.89 8.03 7.21
C PRO A 206 8.25 6.83 7.92
N ILE A 207 6.92 6.72 7.84
CA ILE A 207 6.17 5.61 8.45
C ILE A 207 6.54 4.28 7.79
N ALA A 208 6.60 4.23 6.46
CA ALA A 208 6.94 3.03 5.71
C ALA A 208 8.35 2.52 6.04
N LEU A 209 9.33 3.42 6.16
CA LEU A 209 10.69 3.06 6.56
C LEU A 209 10.74 2.53 8.00
N THR A 210 9.97 3.11 8.92
CA THR A 210 9.87 2.60 10.30
C THR A 210 9.20 1.23 10.38
N LEU A 211 8.17 0.98 9.57
CA LEU A 211 7.47 -0.32 9.51
C LEU A 211 8.32 -1.40 8.82
N ALA A 212 9.22 -1.00 7.91
CA ALA A 212 10.14 -1.89 7.24
C ALA A 212 11.40 -2.20 8.08
N GLU A 213 11.46 -1.75 9.34
CA GLU A 213 12.64 -1.86 10.20
C GLU A 213 13.93 -1.39 9.50
N ALA A 214 13.82 -0.32 8.71
CA ALA A 214 14.95 0.20 7.96
C ALA A 214 16.07 0.68 8.90
N GLU A 215 17.32 0.45 8.50
CA GLU A 215 18.49 0.93 9.22
C GLU A 215 18.40 2.45 9.49
N GLU A 216 18.92 2.92 10.63
CA GLU A 216 18.83 4.33 11.01
C GLU A 216 19.41 5.26 9.94
N ASP A 217 20.51 4.87 9.30
CA ASP A 217 21.10 5.64 8.20
C ASP A 217 20.14 5.77 7.01
N THR A 218 19.42 4.69 6.67
CA THR A 218 18.42 4.71 5.59
C THR A 218 17.26 5.66 5.91
N VAL A 219 16.82 5.71 7.18
CA VAL A 219 15.79 6.66 7.62
C VAL A 219 16.30 8.09 7.57
N ASN A 220 17.49 8.32 8.15
CA ASN A 220 18.10 9.64 8.31
C ASN A 220 18.46 10.29 6.97
N TYR A 221 18.87 9.52 5.97
CA TYR A 221 19.16 10.04 4.62
C TYR A 221 17.95 9.95 3.68
N GLY A 222 17.18 8.87 3.75
CA GLY A 222 16.07 8.60 2.83
C GLY A 222 14.89 9.54 3.01
N VAL A 223 14.51 9.86 4.25
CA VAL A 223 13.39 10.77 4.53
C VAL A 223 13.69 12.18 4.00
N PRO A 224 14.81 12.85 4.36
CA PRO A 224 15.12 14.16 3.82
C PRO A 224 15.32 14.15 2.30
N ALA A 225 16.01 13.15 1.74
CA ALA A 225 16.25 13.06 0.30
C ALA A 225 14.94 13.02 -0.50
N MET A 226 13.95 12.26 -0.03
CA MET A 226 12.64 12.20 -0.68
C MET A 226 11.88 13.52 -0.56
N LEU A 227 11.86 14.12 0.63
CA LEU A 227 11.17 15.38 0.88
C LEU A 227 11.75 16.53 0.03
N PHE A 228 13.08 16.63 -0.08
CA PHE A 228 13.73 17.61 -0.97
C PHE A 228 13.53 17.29 -2.46
N SER A 229 13.53 16.00 -2.83
CA SER A 229 13.22 15.59 -4.20
C SER A 229 11.82 16.04 -4.62
N ARG A 230 10.83 15.95 -3.73
CA ARG A 230 9.45 16.41 -4.00
C ARG A 230 9.33 17.91 -4.21
N LEU A 231 10.15 18.72 -3.53
CA LEU A 231 10.19 20.17 -3.74
C LEU A 231 10.60 20.57 -5.17
N ILE A 232 11.40 19.71 -5.83
CA ILE A 232 11.85 19.93 -7.20
C ILE A 232 10.94 19.21 -8.20
N THR A 233 10.63 17.94 -7.94
CA THR A 233 9.86 17.09 -8.85
C THR A 233 8.38 17.47 -8.91
N GLY A 234 7.82 18.08 -7.86
CA GLY A 234 6.45 18.60 -7.86
C GLY A 234 6.24 19.68 -8.93
N PRO A 235 6.95 20.82 -8.88
CA PRO A 235 6.84 21.87 -9.88
C PRO A 235 7.22 21.38 -11.29
N ALA A 236 8.22 20.50 -11.39
CA ALA A 236 8.59 19.88 -12.67
C ALA A 236 7.43 19.05 -13.25
N ALA A 237 6.72 18.27 -12.43
CA ALA A 237 5.56 17.50 -12.85
C ALA A 237 4.41 18.42 -13.31
N VAL A 238 4.19 19.56 -12.66
CA VAL A 238 3.21 20.57 -13.10
C VAL A 238 3.56 21.13 -14.48
N LEU A 239 4.82 21.45 -14.73
CA LEU A 239 5.27 21.93 -16.05
C LEU A 239 5.09 20.87 -17.14
N ILE A 240 5.49 19.63 -16.84
CA ILE A 240 5.32 18.49 -17.76
C ILE A 240 3.83 18.29 -18.06
N ALA A 241 2.99 18.26 -17.02
CA ALA A 241 1.55 18.16 -17.14
C ALA A 241 0.92 19.29 -17.96
N PHE A 242 1.46 20.50 -17.88
CA PHE A 242 1.00 21.65 -18.66
C PHE A 242 1.34 21.50 -20.14
N VAL A 243 2.52 20.98 -20.45
CA VAL A 243 2.88 20.67 -21.84
C VAL A 243 1.98 19.57 -22.39
N PHE A 244 1.72 18.52 -21.62
CA PHE A 244 0.83 17.43 -22.04
C PHE A 244 -0.65 17.80 -22.07
N SER A 245 -1.05 18.91 -21.43
CA SER A 245 -2.44 19.36 -21.50
C SER A 245 -2.77 20.15 -22.77
N PHE A 246 -1.77 20.50 -23.59
CA PHE A 246 -2.02 21.05 -24.92
C PHE A 246 -2.66 19.99 -25.83
N GLY A 247 -3.85 20.30 -26.35
CA GLY A 247 -4.62 19.38 -27.21
C GLY A 247 -5.47 18.36 -26.46
N LEU A 248 -5.43 18.37 -25.12
CA LEU A 248 -6.47 17.78 -24.29
C LEU A 248 -7.62 18.80 -24.24
N TYR A 249 -8.73 18.45 -24.90
CA TYR A 249 -9.99 19.22 -25.03
C TYR A 249 -10.00 20.32 -26.08
#